data_AF-A0A2R6LUJ7-F1
#
_entry.id   AF-A0A2R6LUJ7-F1
#
_cell.length_a   1.000
_cell.length_b   1.000
_cell.length_c   1.000
_cell.angle_alpha   90.00
_cell.angle_beta   90.00
_cell.angle_gamma   90.00
#
_symmetry.space_group_name_H-M   'P 1'
#
loop_
_entity.id
_entity.type
_entity.pdbx_description
1 polymer ?
#
loop_
_entity_poly.entity_id
_entity_poly.type
_entity_poly.pdbx_seq_one_letter_code
_entity_poly.pdbx_strand_id
1 'polypeptide(L)'
;MKHSSENKVDGIVLVTEDAQKYLTPKQEVTYREHRRELCEWMLSLDKNPDKATGYSHSTAKNRMNRLDLFYRFIWNREGRYIQDLTTSHADDWMRHLATEEMKESTKNHYQKAAKTLFKWKRSTKQACGMGA
;
A
#
# COMPACT_ATOMS: atom_id res chain seq x y z
N MET A 1 -9.85 16.19 17.29
CA MET A 1 -8.90 15.60 16.33
C MET A 1 -7.72 15.00 17.10
N LYS A 2 -7.81 13.74 17.53
CA LYS A 2 -6.77 13.06 18.31
C LYS A 2 -6.67 11.60 17.84
N HIS A 3 -5.87 11.32 16.80
CA HIS A 3 -5.49 9.95 16.45
C HIS A 3 -4.05 9.90 15.90
N SER A 4 -3.11 10.60 16.56
CA SER A 4 -1.71 10.66 16.10
C SER A 4 -0.93 9.36 16.36
N SER A 5 -1.37 8.51 17.29
CA SER A 5 -0.75 7.19 17.57
C SER A 5 -1.31 6.08 16.69
N GLU A 6 -2.61 6.10 16.36
CA GLU A 6 -3.24 5.03 15.57
C GLU A 6 -2.90 5.08 14.08
N ASN A 7 -2.49 6.23 13.55
CA ASN A 7 -2.13 6.40 12.13
C ASN A 7 -0.68 5.97 11.82
N LYS A 8 -0.01 5.28 12.73
CA LYS A 8 1.37 4.82 12.56
C LYS A 8 1.54 3.37 13.00
N VAL A 9 2.36 2.63 12.27
CA VAL A 9 2.85 1.29 12.66
C VAL A 9 4.37 1.37 12.67
N ASP A 10 4.98 1.13 13.83
CA ASP A 10 6.45 1.19 13.99
C ASP A 10 7.04 2.53 13.49
N GLY A 11 6.31 3.65 13.60
CA GLY A 11 6.72 4.95 13.07
C GLY A 11 6.52 5.15 11.55
N ILE A 12 5.96 4.18 10.84
CA ILE A 12 5.52 4.28 9.44
C ILE A 12 4.11 4.85 9.39
N VAL A 13 3.93 5.96 8.69
CA VAL A 13 2.63 6.63 8.53
C VAL A 13 1.72 5.81 7.61
N LEU A 14 0.49 5.55 8.05
CA LEU A 14 -0.48 4.72 7.32
C LEU A 14 -1.27 5.54 6.29
N VAL A 15 -1.86 6.65 6.72
CA VAL A 15 -2.63 7.60 5.91
C VAL A 15 -1.91 8.95 5.89
N THR A 16 -1.58 9.45 4.70
CA THR A 16 -0.95 10.76 4.53
C THR A 16 -1.98 11.87 4.60
N GLU A 17 -1.57 13.08 4.98
CA GLU A 17 -2.46 14.26 5.00
C GLU A 17 -3.10 14.52 3.64
N ASP A 18 -2.41 14.20 2.54
CA ASP A 18 -3.01 14.36 1.22
C ASP A 18 -4.08 13.30 0.94
N ALA A 19 -3.85 12.04 1.31
CA ALA A 19 -4.89 11.02 1.23
C ALA A 19 -6.12 11.37 2.08
N GLN A 20 -5.93 11.97 3.27
CA GLN A 20 -7.06 12.40 4.12
C GLN A 20 -8.00 13.39 3.42
N LYS A 21 -7.48 14.26 2.54
CA LYS A 21 -8.32 15.21 1.78
C LYS A 21 -9.31 14.52 0.83
N TYR A 22 -9.01 13.30 0.40
CA TYR A 22 -9.89 12.51 -0.49
C TYR A 22 -10.89 11.65 0.28
N LEU A 23 -10.72 11.50 1.59
CA LEU A 23 -11.41 10.50 2.39
C LEU A 23 -12.44 11.16 3.31
N THR A 24 -13.64 10.60 3.33
CA THR A 24 -14.59 10.86 4.40
C THR A 24 -14.11 10.20 5.71
N PRO A 25 -14.58 10.62 6.89
CA PRO A 25 -14.15 10.03 8.17
C PRO A 25 -14.30 8.50 8.24
N LYS A 26 -15.37 7.95 7.65
CA LYS A 26 -15.58 6.50 7.58
C LYS A 26 -14.57 5.81 6.68
N GLN A 27 -14.30 6.39 5.50
CA GLN A 27 -13.32 5.85 4.56
C GLN A 27 -11.89 5.96 5.11
N GLU A 28 -11.58 7.01 5.87
CA GLU A 28 -10.28 7.16 6.53
C GLU A 28 -10.02 5.99 7.48
N VAL A 29 -11.00 5.62 8.32
CA VAL A 29 -10.85 4.48 9.25
C VAL A 29 -10.58 3.20 8.47
N THR A 30 -11.40 2.89 7.46
CA THR A 30 -11.24 1.66 6.66
C THR A 30 -9.92 1.65 5.89
N TYR A 31 -9.53 2.77 5.27
CA TYR A 31 -8.27 2.88 4.56
C TYR A 31 -7.07 2.74 5.51
N ARG A 32 -7.15 3.33 6.71
CA ARG A 32 -6.11 3.21 7.73
C ARG A 32 -5.93 1.77 8.19
N GLU A 33 -7.02 1.04 8.42
CA GLU A 33 -6.96 -0.38 8.79
C GLU A 33 -6.35 -1.23 7.66
N HIS A 34 -6.81 -1.04 6.43
CA HIS A 34 -6.26 -1.71 5.26
C HIS A 34 -4.74 -1.46 5.10
N ARG A 35 -4.30 -0.22 5.34
CA ARG A 35 -2.88 0.18 5.30
C ARG A 35 -2.10 -0.40 6.47
N ARG A 36 -2.71 -0.52 7.65
CA ARG A 36 -2.13 -1.16 8.84
C ARG A 36 -1.83 -2.63 8.56
N GLU A 37 -2.82 -3.39 8.10
CA GLU A 37 -2.67 -4.82 7.80
C GLU A 37 -1.56 -5.08 6.78
N LEU A 38 -1.48 -4.25 5.73
CA LEU A 38 -0.40 -4.33 4.75
C LEU A 38 0.97 -4.03 5.37
N CYS A 39 1.07 -3.00 6.22
CA CYS A 39 2.31 -2.64 6.89
C CYS A 39 2.78 -3.75 7.82
N GLU A 40 1.87 -4.24 8.67
CA GLU A 40 2.14 -5.34 9.58
C GLU A 40 2.51 -6.62 8.84
N TRP A 41 1.84 -6.94 7.71
CA TRP A 41 2.26 -8.06 6.86
C TRP A 41 3.67 -7.86 6.30
N MET A 42 4.01 -6.65 5.84
CA MET A 42 5.36 -6.38 5.33
C MET A 42 6.45 -6.55 6.39
N LEU A 43 6.16 -6.17 7.63
CA LEU A 43 7.05 -6.30 8.78
C LEU A 43 7.06 -7.74 9.36
N SER A 44 5.92 -8.44 9.32
CA SER A 44 5.76 -9.79 9.89
C SER A 44 6.14 -10.93 8.95
N LEU A 45 6.35 -10.65 7.65
CA LEU A 45 7.01 -11.57 6.71
C LEU A 45 8.37 -12.10 7.24
N ASP A 46 8.93 -11.46 8.28
CA ASP A 46 10.17 -11.79 8.95
C ASP A 46 10.08 -12.86 10.07
N LYS A 47 8.88 -13.30 10.49
CA LYS A 47 8.75 -14.20 11.67
C LYS A 47 9.22 -15.65 11.45
N ASN A 48 10.13 -15.90 10.50
CA ASN A 48 10.93 -17.12 10.44
C ASN A 48 12.35 -16.81 11.00
N PRO A 49 12.66 -17.22 12.23
CA PRO A 49 13.94 -16.89 12.89
C PRO A 49 15.19 -17.43 12.18
N ASP A 50 15.02 -18.36 11.23
CA ASP A 50 16.12 -19.05 10.54
C ASP A 50 16.56 -18.36 9.23
N LYS A 51 15.71 -17.50 8.64
CA LYS A 51 15.97 -16.85 7.35
C LYS A 51 15.37 -15.44 7.32
N ALA A 52 16.02 -14.50 8.01
CA ALA A 52 15.67 -13.08 8.02
C ALA A 52 15.56 -12.51 6.59
N THR A 53 14.36 -12.52 6.02
CA THR A 53 14.04 -11.95 4.71
C THR A 53 12.69 -11.23 4.72
N GLY A 54 12.27 -10.68 5.87
CA GLY A 54 11.26 -9.64 5.91
C GLY A 54 11.73 -8.34 5.24
N TYR A 55 10.81 -7.40 5.00
CA TYR A 55 11.22 -6.09 4.49
C TYR A 55 11.81 -5.26 5.62
N SER A 56 12.99 -4.65 5.38
CA SER A 56 13.53 -3.67 6.30
C SER A 56 12.52 -2.55 6.56
N HIS A 57 12.59 -1.95 7.75
CA HIS A 57 11.76 -0.79 8.12
C HIS A 57 11.74 0.30 7.05
N SER A 58 12.92 0.67 6.56
CA SER A 58 13.11 1.64 5.48
C SER A 58 12.43 1.22 4.17
N THR A 59 12.45 -0.08 3.85
CA THR A 59 11.78 -0.62 2.65
C THR A 59 10.27 -0.60 2.80
N ALA A 60 9.73 -0.99 3.96
CA ALA A 60 8.31 -0.93 4.26
C ALA A 60 7.80 0.52 4.18
N LYS A 61 8.49 1.47 4.82
CA LYS A 61 8.17 2.90 4.76
C LYS A 61 8.14 3.43 3.32
N ASN A 62 9.17 3.15 2.54
CA ASN A 62 9.25 3.58 1.15
C ASN A 62 8.13 2.98 0.28
N ARG A 63 7.74 1.74 0.54
CA ARG A 63 6.62 1.11 -0.16
C ARG A 63 5.29 1.72 0.22
N MET A 64 5.07 2.00 1.51
CA MET A 64 3.86 2.67 1.98
C MET A 64 3.69 4.03 1.31
N ASN A 65 4.73 4.86 1.27
CA ASN A 65 4.69 6.17 0.59
C ASN A 65 4.39 6.05 -0.91
N ARG A 66 5.01 5.08 -1.60
CA ARG A 66 4.75 4.88 -3.04
C ARG A 66 3.36 4.34 -3.33
N LEU A 67 2.84 3.48 -2.45
CA LEU A 67 1.48 2.98 -2.56
C LEU A 67 0.46 4.08 -2.32
N ASP A 68 0.72 5.04 -1.42
CA ASP A 68 -0.15 6.19 -1.22
C ASP A 68 -0.35 6.98 -2.52
N LEU A 69 0.74 7.23 -3.26
CA LEU A 69 0.69 7.86 -4.58
C LEU A 69 -0.13 7.05 -5.58
N PHE A 70 0.05 5.72 -5.59
CA PHE A 70 -0.72 4.83 -6.46
C PHE A 70 -2.23 4.87 -6.13
N TYR A 71 -2.60 4.82 -4.84
CA TYR A 71 -4.00 4.94 -4.41
C TYR A 71 -4.61 6.27 -4.86
N ARG A 72 -3.93 7.38 -4.58
CA ARG A 72 -4.39 8.73 -4.94
C ARG A 72 -4.51 8.91 -6.45
N PHE A 73 -3.58 8.37 -7.23
CA PHE A 73 -3.67 8.39 -8.69
C PHE A 73 -4.97 7.72 -9.17
N ILE A 74 -5.29 6.53 -8.63
CA ILE A 74 -6.52 5.82 -9.01
C ILE A 74 -7.76 6.56 -8.51
N TRP A 75 -7.75 7.11 -7.30
CA TRP A 75 -8.90 7.87 -6.79
C TRP A 75 -9.16 9.14 -7.60
N ASN A 76 -8.10 9.81 -8.04
CA ASN A 76 -8.19 10.97 -8.92
C ASN A 76 -8.77 10.57 -10.29
N ARG A 77 -8.28 9.48 -10.87
CA ARG A 77 -8.72 8.98 -12.17
C ARG A 77 -10.17 8.46 -12.17
N GLU A 78 -10.57 7.74 -11.13
CA GLU A 78 -11.90 7.17 -10.99
C GLU A 78 -12.91 8.13 -10.35
N GLY A 79 -12.43 9.27 -9.82
CA GLY A 79 -13.25 10.27 -9.13
C GLY A 79 -13.86 9.77 -7.81
N ARG A 80 -13.37 8.66 -7.25
CA ARG A 80 -13.92 8.05 -6.03
C ARG A 80 -12.89 7.25 -5.25
N TYR A 81 -13.16 7.07 -3.95
CA TYR A 81 -12.39 6.16 -3.10
C TYR A 81 -12.52 4.71 -3.56
N ILE A 82 -11.38 4.07 -3.84
CA ILE A 82 -11.28 2.65 -4.15
C ILE A 82 -10.22 2.02 -3.24
N GLN A 83 -10.65 1.12 -2.38
CA GLN A 83 -9.76 0.34 -1.52
C GLN A 83 -9.15 -0.86 -2.25
N ASP A 84 -9.99 -1.61 -2.98
CA ASP A 84 -9.56 -2.82 -3.68
C ASP A 84 -9.04 -2.48 -5.08
N LEU A 85 -7.78 -2.06 -5.16
CA LEU A 85 -7.10 -1.91 -6.45
C LEU A 85 -6.99 -3.23 -7.23
N THR A 86 -7.38 -3.22 -8.50
CA THR A 86 -7.32 -4.38 -9.40
C THR A 86 -6.04 -4.37 -10.23
N THR A 87 -5.75 -5.47 -10.93
CA THR A 87 -4.62 -5.51 -11.88
C THR A 87 -4.79 -4.47 -12.99
N SER A 88 -6.01 -4.21 -13.46
CA SER A 88 -6.28 -3.15 -14.44
C SER A 88 -5.83 -1.78 -13.94
N HIS A 89 -6.09 -1.46 -12.67
CA HIS A 89 -5.58 -0.21 -12.08
C HIS A 89 -4.05 -0.17 -12.04
N ALA A 90 -3.40 -1.32 -11.84
CA ALA A 90 -1.94 -1.40 -11.88
C ALA A 90 -1.39 -1.19 -13.29
N ASP A 91 -2.02 -1.77 -14.32
CA ASP A 91 -1.67 -1.54 -15.72
C ASP A 91 -1.79 -0.06 -16.08
N ASP A 92 -2.87 0.59 -15.66
CA ASP A 92 -3.09 2.01 -15.88
C ASP A 92 -2.07 2.90 -15.17
N TRP A 93 -1.68 2.55 -13.95
CA TRP A 93 -0.59 3.22 -13.24
C TRP A 93 0.75 3.02 -13.94
N MET A 94 1.03 1.81 -14.44
CA MET A 94 2.27 1.54 -15.17
C MET A 94 2.33 2.31 -16.49
N ARG A 95 1.21 2.46 -17.19
CA ARG A 95 1.11 3.30 -18.40
C ARG A 95 1.38 4.77 -18.08
N HIS A 96 0.80 5.29 -17.00
CA HIS A 96 1.08 6.66 -16.54
C HIS A 96 2.56 6.85 -16.18
N LEU A 97 3.16 5.93 -15.43
CA LEU A 97 4.59 6.00 -15.14
C LEU A 97 5.46 5.88 -16.39
N ALA A 98 5.01 5.20 -17.43
CA ALA A 98 5.73 5.11 -18.68
C ALA A 98 5.79 6.48 -19.39
N THR A 99 4.71 7.28 -19.32
CA THR A 99 4.66 8.62 -19.91
C THR A 99 5.44 9.67 -19.11
N GLU A 100 5.62 9.47 -17.81
CA GLU A 100 6.37 10.41 -16.96
C GLU A 100 7.88 10.39 -17.27
N GLU A 101 8.48 11.58 -17.33
CA GLU A 101 9.93 11.79 -17.48
C GLU A 101 10.66 11.55 -16.14
N MET A 102 10.86 10.29 -15.81
CA MET A 102 11.52 9.87 -14.58
C MET A 102 12.46 8.70 -14.82
N LYS A 103 13.48 8.56 -13.98
CA LYS A 103 14.49 7.48 -14.09
C LYS A 103 13.82 6.11 -14.05
N GLU A 104 14.31 5.18 -14.87
CA GLU A 104 13.81 3.79 -14.92
C GLU A 104 13.91 3.08 -13.56
N SER A 105 14.96 3.37 -12.79
CA SER A 105 15.12 2.86 -11.42
C SER A 105 13.95 3.29 -10.53
N THR A 106 13.50 4.54 -10.63
CA THR A 106 12.33 5.05 -9.91
C THR A 106 11.05 4.37 -10.38
N LYS A 107 10.86 4.18 -11.70
CA LYS A 107 9.70 3.45 -12.26
C LYS A 107 9.65 2.01 -11.71
N ASN A 108 10.79 1.32 -11.67
CA ASN A 108 10.91 -0.02 -11.10
C ASN A 108 10.54 -0.05 -9.60
N HIS A 109 10.91 0.97 -8.83
CA HIS A 109 10.53 1.06 -7.43
C HIS A 109 9.02 1.19 -7.22
N TYR A 110 8.32 1.97 -8.06
CA TYR A 110 6.86 2.04 -8.02
C TYR A 110 6.21 0.71 -8.44
N GLN A 111 6.74 0.06 -9.49
CA GLN A 111 6.27 -1.25 -9.91
C GLN A 111 6.41 -2.29 -8.78
N LYS A 112 7.55 -2.30 -8.08
CA LYS A 112 7.77 -3.18 -6.92
C LYS A 112 6.78 -2.90 -5.78
N ALA A 113 6.46 -1.64 -5.54
CA ALA A 113 5.45 -1.26 -4.53
C ALA A 113 4.07 -1.82 -4.92
N ALA A 114 3.61 -1.59 -6.15
CA ALA A 114 2.35 -2.14 -6.66
C ALA A 114 2.32 -3.68 -6.57
N LYS A 115 3.37 -4.37 -7.05
CA LYS A 115 3.49 -5.84 -6.94
C LYS A 115 3.37 -6.34 -5.50
N THR A 116 3.89 -5.59 -4.53
CA THR A 116 3.80 -5.94 -3.10
C THR A 116 2.37 -5.93 -2.60
N LEU A 117 1.58 -4.91 -2.99
CA LEU A 117 0.16 -4.85 -2.65
C LEU A 117 -0.58 -6.08 -3.17
N PHE A 118 -0.37 -6.47 -4.44
CA PHE A 118 -1.02 -7.67 -4.99
C PHE A 118 -0.52 -8.97 -4.38
N LYS A 119 0.75 -9.04 -3.98
CA LYS A 119 1.29 -10.19 -3.25
C LYS A 119 0.58 -10.35 -1.91
N TRP A 120 0.47 -9.26 -1.13
CA TRP A 120 -0.26 -9.25 0.13
C TRP A 120 -1.73 -9.63 -0.06
N LYS A 121 -2.43 -9.02 -1.02
CA LYS A 121 -3.83 -9.37 -1.34
C LYS A 121 -4.02 -10.84 -1.67
N ARG A 122 -3.06 -11.45 -2.37
CA ARG A 122 -3.11 -12.88 -2.68
C ARG A 122 -2.92 -13.73 -1.43
N SER A 123 -1.99 -13.33 -0.55
CA SER A 123 -1.74 -14.00 0.72
C SER A 123 -2.93 -13.90 1.69
N THR A 124 -3.56 -12.73 1.79
CA THR A 124 -4.75 -12.54 2.66
C THR A 124 -5.99 -13.24 2.11
N LYS A 125 -6.19 -13.25 0.78
CA LYS A 125 -7.27 -14.04 0.15
C LYS A 125 -7.05 -15.55 0.30
N GLN A 126 -5.80 -16.04 0.22
CA GLN A 126 -5.49 -17.46 0.47
C GLN A 126 -5.69 -17.88 1.92
N ALA A 127 -5.48 -17.00 2.90
CA ALA A 127 -5.76 -17.29 4.30
C ALA A 127 -7.26 -17.56 4.57
N CYS A 128 -8.16 -17.06 3.72
CA CYS A 128 -9.61 -17.35 3.78
C CYS A 128 -10.01 -18.65 3.04
N GLY A 129 -9.07 -19.29 2.33
CA GLY A 129 -9.30 -20.52 1.55
C GLY A 129 -8.78 -21.82 2.18
N MET A 130 -8.18 -21.77 3.37
CA MET A 130 -7.85 -22.98 4.15
C MET A 130 -8.86 -23.16 5.28
N GLY A 131 -10.05 -23.60 4.88
CA GLY A 131 -11.18 -23.88 5.76
C GLY A 131 -12.24 -24.72 5.07
N ALA A 132 -11.82 -25.64 4.20
CA ALA A 132 -12.65 -26.66 3.58
C ALA A 132 -11.89 -27.99 3.60
#